data_AF-A0A4U5LUL4-F1
#
_entry.id   AF-A0A4U5LUL4-F1
#
_cell.length_a   1.000
_cell.length_b   1.000
_cell.length_c   1.000
_cell.angle_alpha   90.00
_cell.angle_beta   90.00
_cell.angle_gamma   90.00
#
_symmetry.space_group_name_H-M   'P 1'
#
loop_
_entity.id
_entity.type
_entity.pdbx_description
1 polymer ?
#
loop_
_entity_poly.entity_id
_entity_poly.type
_entity_poly.pdbx_seq_one_letter_code
_entity_poly.pdbx_strand_id
1 'polypeptide(L)'
;MNGIDPTERESGGGSRMAGGDDLLIEKNRFLLCFEYPDVWEIEAVVTILSLASLLFGLTTGIYGFGKLSRAMADDYQLQTNGGDGGYSNGDAGQARRPLLELFVKASGIDNRRIGACLFCQEFWMELYALYEVGVVRVEVKTVNVNSEAFKKNFLGAQPPIMIEEEKGVQYTDNREIEGRIFHLAKELRVPLFEKDLTVEKSIQSIYRNFKVFLRAKVDHDKGKKEISALNELPPQIAATHHKLVEQLANIDQLLSQRGSRYLLGQSMTEYDCELMPRLHHMRIVGQRLLGFDIPHNFTYLWNYILTAYRTAAFIESCPADQDILHHYKEQMNIITNQRETLQTPTKTHTIPEAVLEDIRRLKLDQ
;
A
#
# COMPACT_ATOMS: atom_id res chain seq x y z
N MET A 1 -14.44 25.07 -74.26
CA MET A 1 -13.41 25.71 -73.42
C MET A 1 -13.33 24.86 -72.16
N ASN A 2 -12.53 23.79 -72.20
CA ASN A 2 -11.13 23.72 -71.70
C ASN A 2 -11.13 23.74 -70.16
N GLY A 3 -10.58 22.80 -69.39
CA GLY A 3 -9.74 21.62 -69.65
C GLY A 3 -9.49 20.95 -68.27
N ILE A 4 -9.35 19.62 -68.23
CA ILE A 4 -8.07 18.91 -68.01
C ILE A 4 -7.61 18.91 -66.53
N ASP A 5 -7.76 17.74 -65.90
CA ASP A 5 -6.96 17.22 -64.76
C ASP A 5 -5.53 16.91 -65.27
N PRO A 6 -4.40 17.03 -64.51
CA PRO A 6 -3.99 15.93 -63.61
C PRO A 6 -2.97 16.23 -62.46
N THR A 7 -2.75 15.19 -61.64
CA THR A 7 -1.49 14.71 -60.99
C THR A 7 -1.08 15.09 -59.55
N GLU A 8 -1.13 14.05 -58.69
CA GLU A 8 -0.06 13.42 -57.86
C GLU A 8 0.89 14.25 -56.95
N ARG A 9 0.96 13.89 -55.65
CA ARG A 9 2.10 13.15 -55.02
C ARG A 9 1.93 12.90 -53.51
N GLU A 10 2.27 11.66 -53.11
CA GLU A 10 3.08 11.20 -51.94
C GLU A 10 2.87 11.83 -50.54
N SER A 11 3.03 11.20 -49.37
CA SER A 11 3.36 9.87 -48.86
C SER A 11 3.40 10.00 -47.30
N GLY A 12 3.33 8.89 -46.56
CA GLY A 12 3.63 8.83 -45.11
C GLY A 12 2.37 8.57 -44.27
N GLY A 13 2.18 7.42 -43.60
CA GLY A 13 3.16 6.62 -42.88
C GLY A 13 3.02 6.90 -41.39
N GLY A 14 2.36 6.02 -40.64
CA GLY A 14 2.27 6.17 -39.18
C GLY A 14 1.18 5.37 -38.48
N SER A 15 1.17 4.04 -38.64
CA SER A 15 0.56 3.18 -37.62
C SER A 15 1.28 3.40 -36.29
N ARG A 16 0.63 4.11 -35.35
CA ARG A 16 1.09 4.14 -33.96
C ARG A 16 0.76 2.81 -33.31
N MET A 17 1.83 2.06 -33.07
CA MET A 17 1.85 0.87 -32.21
C MET A 17 1.33 1.23 -30.82
N ALA A 18 0.22 0.60 -30.41
CA ALA A 18 -0.10 0.42 -29.01
C ALA A 18 0.82 -0.69 -28.48
N GLY A 19 1.75 -0.34 -27.60
CA GLY A 19 2.72 -1.30 -27.06
C GLY A 19 3.88 -0.70 -26.28
N GLY A 20 3.69 0.48 -25.67
CA GLY A 20 4.71 1.14 -24.85
C GLY A 20 4.22 1.65 -23.49
N ASP A 21 2.91 1.63 -23.24
CA ASP A 21 2.33 2.26 -22.05
C ASP A 21 2.37 1.34 -20.82
N ASP A 22 2.43 0.01 -20.98
CA ASP A 22 2.41 -0.95 -19.86
C ASP A 22 3.70 -0.95 -19.01
N LEU A 23 4.86 -0.58 -19.58
CA LEU A 23 6.12 -0.48 -18.82
C LEU A 23 6.32 0.88 -18.13
N LEU A 24 5.51 1.89 -18.49
CA LEU A 24 5.50 3.20 -17.81
C LEU A 24 4.63 3.17 -16.54
N ILE A 25 3.83 2.12 -16.34
CA ILE A 25 2.96 1.87 -15.18
C ILE A 25 3.78 1.73 -13.89
N GLU A 26 4.92 1.04 -13.93
CA GLU A 26 5.72 0.71 -12.73
C GLU A 26 6.59 1.88 -12.22
N LYS A 27 6.92 2.86 -13.07
CA LYS A 27 7.93 3.88 -12.71
C LYS A 27 7.39 5.03 -11.87
N ASN A 28 6.13 5.41 -11.97
CA ASN A 28 5.68 6.68 -11.35
C ASN A 28 5.05 6.55 -9.95
N ARG A 29 4.50 5.39 -9.54
CA ARG A 29 3.84 5.23 -8.23
C ARG A 29 4.84 5.29 -7.06
N PHE A 30 6.00 4.66 -7.22
CA PHE A 30 7.05 4.64 -6.19
C PHE A 30 7.97 5.87 -6.23
N LEU A 31 8.27 6.44 -7.41
CA LEU A 31 9.12 7.64 -7.51
C LEU A 31 8.49 8.87 -6.80
N LEU A 32 7.17 8.95 -6.73
CA LEU A 32 6.46 10.04 -6.02
C LEU A 32 6.28 9.78 -4.51
N CYS A 33 6.45 8.54 -4.05
CA CYS A 33 6.62 8.23 -2.62
C CYS A 33 8.08 8.44 -2.16
N PHE A 34 9.04 8.37 -3.07
CA PHE A 34 10.47 8.62 -2.85
C PHE A 34 10.87 10.10 -2.91
N GLU A 35 9.96 11.03 -3.22
CA GLU A 35 10.29 12.46 -3.27
C GLU A 35 10.51 13.13 -1.90
N TYR A 36 10.45 12.33 -0.82
CA TYR A 36 11.24 12.59 0.37
C TYR A 36 11.95 11.29 0.73
N PRO A 37 13.27 11.15 0.51
CA PRO A 37 14.03 10.19 1.30
C PRO A 37 13.67 10.46 2.76
N ASP A 38 13.50 9.41 3.56
CA ASP A 38 13.55 9.54 5.00
C ASP A 38 14.70 10.50 5.34
N VAL A 39 14.37 11.69 5.86
CA VAL A 39 15.33 12.78 6.11
C VAL A 39 16.27 12.42 7.28
N TRP A 40 16.52 11.14 7.50
CA TRP A 40 17.15 10.55 8.66
C TRP A 40 18.45 9.79 8.33
N GLU A 41 18.89 9.75 7.07
CA GLU A 41 20.21 9.20 6.67
C GLU A 41 21.11 10.17 5.86
N ILE A 42 20.89 11.49 5.93
CA ILE A 42 21.70 12.44 5.14
C ILE A 42 23.13 12.64 5.71
N GLU A 43 23.42 12.28 6.96
CA GLU A 43 24.80 12.40 7.47
C GLU A 43 25.73 11.24 7.06
N ALA A 44 25.23 10.11 6.56
CA ALA A 44 26.10 8.99 6.14
C ALA A 44 26.39 8.97 4.63
N VAL A 45 25.49 9.50 3.80
CA VAL A 45 25.57 9.34 2.33
C VAL A 45 26.47 10.40 1.66
N VAL A 46 26.64 11.57 2.27
CA VAL A 46 27.47 12.66 1.71
C VAL A 46 28.97 12.32 1.73
N THR A 47 29.42 11.41 2.60
CA THR A 47 30.83 10.98 2.62
C THR A 47 31.14 9.89 1.59
N ILE A 48 30.15 9.11 1.13
CA ILE A 48 30.37 7.97 0.23
C ILE A 48 30.24 8.38 -1.26
N LEU A 49 29.40 9.36 -1.58
CA LEU A 49 29.18 9.80 -2.97
C LEU A 49 30.28 10.70 -3.55
N SER A 50 31.23 11.17 -2.74
CA SER A 50 32.35 11.99 -3.24
C SER A 50 33.52 11.17 -3.81
N LEU A 51 33.46 9.83 -3.78
CA LEU A 51 34.52 8.94 -4.28
C LEU A 51 34.17 8.14 -5.54
N ALA A 52 32.90 8.10 -5.97
CA ALA A 52 32.46 7.24 -7.07
C ALA A 52 32.37 7.94 -8.44
N SER A 53 32.53 9.26 -8.53
CA SER A 53 32.43 10.01 -9.81
C SER A 53 33.74 10.14 -10.59
N LEU A 54 34.77 9.35 -10.27
CA LEU A 54 36.09 9.43 -10.93
C LEU A 54 36.49 8.19 -11.74
N LEU A 55 35.66 7.15 -11.84
CA LEU A 55 36.01 5.96 -12.61
C LEU A 55 34.85 5.46 -13.47
N PHE A 56 35.12 5.39 -14.77
CA PHE A 56 34.37 4.77 -15.87
C PHE A 56 33.40 5.65 -16.67
N GLY A 57 33.96 6.27 -17.70
CA GLY A 57 33.26 6.61 -18.93
C GLY A 57 33.35 5.49 -19.99
N LEU A 58 32.35 5.52 -20.89
CA LEU A 58 32.31 5.04 -22.28
C LEU A 58 32.52 3.53 -22.57
N THR A 59 31.52 2.87 -23.16
CA THR A 59 31.36 2.67 -24.64
C THR A 59 30.23 1.69 -25.00
N THR A 60 29.76 1.85 -26.24
CA THR A 60 28.67 1.21 -27.01
C THR A 60 28.85 -0.27 -27.38
N GLY A 61 27.76 -1.00 -27.62
CA GLY A 61 27.75 -2.28 -28.34
C GLY A 61 26.35 -2.77 -28.75
N ILE A 62 26.21 -3.14 -30.02
CA ILE A 62 25.01 -3.60 -30.77
C ILE A 62 24.91 -5.15 -30.76
N TYR A 63 23.77 -5.69 -31.22
CA TYR A 63 23.38 -7.08 -31.59
C TYR A 63 22.53 -7.82 -30.54
N GLY A 64 21.43 -8.52 -30.85
CA GLY A 64 20.85 -8.92 -32.13
C GLY A 64 19.43 -9.50 -31.98
N PHE A 65 18.77 -9.67 -33.13
CA PHE A 65 17.40 -10.13 -33.37
C PHE A 65 17.13 -11.59 -32.95
N GLY A 66 15.93 -11.85 -32.40
CA GLY A 66 15.37 -13.19 -32.19
C GLY A 66 13.83 -13.16 -32.32
N LYS A 67 13.31 -13.94 -33.26
CA LYS A 67 11.94 -13.98 -33.79
C LYS A 67 10.83 -14.22 -32.74
N LEU A 68 9.78 -13.40 -32.78
CA LEU A 68 8.43 -13.76 -32.32
C LEU A 68 7.75 -14.66 -33.36
N SER A 69 7.16 -15.77 -32.90
CA SER A 69 6.18 -16.54 -33.64
C SER A 69 4.82 -16.44 -32.97
N ARG A 70 3.79 -16.51 -33.81
CA ARG A 70 2.38 -16.20 -33.62
C ARG A 70 1.61 -17.49 -33.34
N ALA A 71 0.69 -17.47 -32.37
CA ALA A 71 -0.57 -18.22 -32.45
C ALA A 71 -1.58 -17.70 -31.41
N MET A 72 -2.64 -17.07 -31.91
CA MET A 72 -3.97 -17.08 -31.30
C MET A 72 -4.63 -18.40 -31.71
N ALA A 73 -5.24 -19.09 -30.75
CA ALA A 73 -6.44 -19.92 -30.84
C ALA A 73 -6.34 -20.97 -29.73
N ASP A 74 -7.21 -20.87 -28.72
CA ASP A 74 -8.08 -21.96 -28.29
C ASP A 74 -8.82 -21.51 -27.02
N ASP A 75 -10.03 -21.00 -27.25
CA ASP A 75 -11.12 -21.09 -26.29
C ASP A 75 -11.43 -22.57 -26.10
N TYR A 76 -11.38 -23.07 -24.87
CA TYR A 76 -12.05 -24.33 -24.53
C TYR A 76 -12.92 -24.15 -23.29
N GLN A 77 -14.18 -24.50 -23.51
CA GLN A 77 -15.28 -24.58 -22.56
C GLN A 77 -14.91 -25.47 -21.37
N LEU A 78 -15.23 -25.03 -20.15
CA LEU A 78 -15.49 -25.94 -19.04
C LEU A 78 -16.78 -25.53 -18.32
N GLN A 79 -17.80 -26.36 -18.52
CA GLN A 79 -19.07 -26.35 -17.83
C GLN A 79 -18.87 -26.62 -16.33
N THR A 80 -19.47 -25.79 -15.49
CA THR A 80 -19.69 -26.09 -14.08
C THR A 80 -20.92 -26.99 -13.95
N ASN A 81 -20.74 -28.17 -13.37
CA ASN A 81 -21.86 -28.96 -12.88
C ASN A 81 -21.53 -29.43 -11.45
N GLY A 82 -22.44 -29.12 -10.51
CA GLY A 82 -22.31 -29.51 -9.10
C GLY A 82 -22.76 -30.95 -8.85
N GLY A 83 -22.24 -31.54 -7.77
CA GLY A 83 -22.73 -32.81 -7.22
C GLY A 83 -21.68 -33.64 -6.46
N ASP A 84 -21.67 -33.47 -5.14
CA ASP A 84 -21.45 -34.42 -4.03
C ASP A 84 -20.41 -35.57 -4.10
N GLY A 85 -19.61 -35.65 -3.01
CA GLY A 85 -19.11 -36.91 -2.40
C GLY A 85 -17.95 -37.68 -3.04
N GLY A 86 -16.75 -37.61 -2.44
CA GLY A 86 -15.76 -38.69 -2.55
C GLY A 86 -14.29 -38.27 -2.46
N TYR A 87 -13.65 -38.51 -1.33
CA TYR A 87 -12.19 -38.50 -1.21
C TYR A 87 -11.59 -39.63 -2.06
N SER A 88 -10.79 -39.28 -3.06
CA SER A 88 -9.86 -40.20 -3.75
C SER A 88 -8.70 -39.43 -4.34
N ASN A 89 -7.48 -39.89 -4.01
CA ASN A 89 -6.21 -39.39 -4.51
C ASN A 89 -6.10 -39.53 -6.04
N GLY A 90 -5.54 -38.50 -6.67
CA GLY A 90 -4.99 -38.56 -8.03
C GLY A 90 -5.55 -37.50 -8.97
N ASP A 91 -5.06 -36.26 -8.85
CA ASP A 91 -5.14 -35.29 -9.95
C ASP A 91 -3.75 -34.67 -10.20
N ALA A 92 -3.01 -35.31 -11.09
CA ALA A 92 -1.91 -34.67 -11.80
C ALA A 92 -2.53 -33.91 -12.99
N GLY A 93 -2.93 -32.66 -12.76
CA GLY A 93 -3.61 -31.87 -13.79
C GLY A 93 -3.91 -30.42 -13.43
N GLN A 94 -4.19 -30.08 -12.17
CA GLN A 94 -4.25 -28.68 -11.74
C GLN A 94 -2.84 -28.18 -11.39
N ALA A 95 -2.31 -27.24 -12.18
CA ALA A 95 -1.11 -26.50 -11.80
C ALA A 95 -1.28 -26.00 -10.36
N ARG A 96 -0.38 -26.41 -9.46
CA ARG A 96 -0.42 -25.98 -8.07
C ARG A 96 -0.40 -24.45 -8.03
N ARG A 97 -1.36 -23.85 -7.31
CA ARG A 97 -1.40 -22.41 -7.10
C ARG A 97 -0.06 -21.95 -6.52
N PRO A 98 0.52 -20.84 -7.00
CA PRO A 98 1.82 -20.37 -6.54
C PRO A 98 1.79 -20.10 -5.04
N LEU A 99 2.86 -20.50 -4.34
CA LEU A 99 3.11 -20.12 -2.95
C LEU A 99 3.90 -18.82 -2.92
N LEU A 100 3.34 -17.81 -2.28
CA LEU A 100 3.98 -16.53 -2.04
C LEU A 100 4.24 -16.36 -0.54
N GLU A 101 5.51 -16.29 -0.18
CA GLU A 101 5.93 -16.04 1.19
C GLU A 101 6.26 -14.56 1.36
N LEU A 102 5.47 -13.85 2.18
CA LEU A 102 5.69 -12.45 2.50
C LEU A 102 6.42 -12.31 3.84
N PHE A 103 7.62 -11.75 3.79
CA PHE A 103 8.37 -11.36 4.98
C PHE A 103 7.99 -9.94 5.38
N VAL A 104 7.44 -9.79 6.58
CA VAL A 104 6.96 -8.51 7.12
C VAL A 104 7.82 -8.07 8.30
N LYS A 105 8.02 -6.77 8.45
CA LYS A 105 8.78 -6.22 9.58
C LYS A 105 8.09 -6.63 10.89
N ALA A 106 8.85 -7.22 11.82
CA ALA A 106 8.35 -7.54 13.14
C ALA A 106 8.17 -6.29 14.01
N SER A 107 7.38 -6.40 15.07
CA SER A 107 7.29 -5.37 16.09
C SER A 107 8.62 -5.13 16.79
N GLY A 108 8.92 -3.87 17.12
CA GLY A 108 10.06 -3.48 17.95
C GLY A 108 9.89 -3.83 19.45
N ILE A 109 8.69 -4.20 19.88
CA ILE A 109 8.41 -4.64 21.26
C ILE A 109 8.58 -6.16 21.39
N ASP A 110 7.96 -6.93 20.49
CA ASP A 110 8.00 -8.39 20.48
C ASP A 110 8.17 -8.88 19.04
N ASN A 111 9.32 -9.49 18.74
CA ASN A 111 9.69 -9.95 17.40
C ASN A 111 8.78 -11.06 16.83
N ARG A 112 7.85 -11.61 17.63
CA ARG A 112 6.83 -12.56 17.18
C ARG A 112 5.56 -11.88 16.66
N ARG A 113 5.37 -10.59 16.98
CA ARG A 113 4.24 -9.80 16.50
C ARG A 113 4.58 -9.13 15.18
N ILE A 114 3.55 -8.90 14.38
CA ILE A 114 3.64 -8.09 13.17
C ILE A 114 3.89 -6.63 13.55
N GLY A 115 4.81 -5.97 12.86
CA GLY A 115 5.10 -4.55 13.04
C GLY A 115 4.20 -3.67 12.19
N ALA A 116 4.28 -2.35 12.41
CA ALA A 116 3.42 -1.37 11.75
C ALA A 116 4.04 -0.78 10.46
N CYS A 117 4.66 -1.62 9.62
CA CYS A 117 5.14 -1.17 8.31
C CYS A 117 3.96 -1.06 7.33
N LEU A 118 3.66 0.14 6.84
CA LEU A 118 2.54 0.38 5.92
C LEU A 118 2.64 -0.43 4.63
N PHE A 119 3.82 -0.51 4.01
CA PHE A 119 4.02 -1.31 2.79
C PHE A 119 3.86 -2.81 3.05
N CYS A 120 4.24 -3.30 4.24
CA CYS A 120 3.99 -4.69 4.61
C CYS A 120 2.48 -4.98 4.69
N GLN A 121 1.72 -4.07 5.30
CA GLN A 121 0.27 -4.24 5.41
C GLN A 121 -0.41 -4.12 4.04
N GLU A 122 0.02 -3.18 3.19
CA GLU A 122 -0.47 -2.98 1.83
C GLU A 122 -0.36 -4.27 1.00
N PHE A 123 0.84 -4.83 0.85
CA PHE A 123 1.01 -6.06 0.07
C PHE A 123 0.40 -7.28 0.74
N TRP A 124 0.32 -7.34 2.07
CA TRP A 124 -0.41 -8.43 2.72
C TRP A 124 -1.90 -8.35 2.40
N MET A 125 -2.52 -7.17 2.43
CA MET A 125 -3.93 -7.02 2.05
C MET A 125 -4.17 -7.45 0.60
N GLU A 126 -3.30 -7.06 -0.32
CA GLU A 126 -3.37 -7.47 -1.73
C GLU A 126 -3.22 -9.01 -1.90
N LEU A 127 -2.23 -9.61 -1.25
CA LEU A 127 -2.04 -11.06 -1.26
C LEU A 127 -3.21 -11.80 -0.60
N TYR A 128 -3.81 -11.23 0.44
CA TYR A 128 -4.99 -11.79 1.09
C TYR A 128 -6.19 -11.78 0.14
N ALA A 129 -6.38 -10.70 -0.62
CA ALA A 129 -7.44 -10.63 -1.64
C ALA A 129 -7.29 -11.75 -2.68
N LEU A 130 -6.07 -12.02 -3.13
CA LEU A 130 -5.77 -13.13 -4.05
C LEU A 130 -5.94 -14.50 -3.37
N TYR A 131 -5.55 -14.64 -2.10
CA TYR A 131 -5.73 -15.86 -1.32
C TYR A 131 -7.21 -16.22 -1.15
N GLU A 132 -8.06 -15.24 -0.83
CA GLU A 132 -9.49 -15.42 -0.54
C GLU A 132 -10.25 -15.97 -1.77
N VAL A 133 -9.92 -15.48 -2.96
CA VAL A 133 -10.50 -16.00 -4.22
C VAL A 133 -9.80 -17.26 -4.74
N GLY A 134 -8.79 -17.76 -4.01
CA GLY A 134 -8.09 -19.00 -4.34
C GLY A 134 -7.12 -18.88 -5.51
N VAL A 135 -6.54 -17.71 -5.75
CA VAL A 135 -5.51 -17.49 -6.80
C VAL A 135 -4.15 -18.00 -6.34
N VAL A 136 -3.80 -17.76 -5.07
CA VAL A 136 -2.47 -18.06 -4.50
C VAL A 136 -2.59 -18.80 -3.18
N ARG A 137 -1.48 -19.38 -2.74
CA ARG A 137 -1.23 -19.71 -1.32
C ARG A 137 -0.33 -18.62 -0.76
N VAL A 138 -0.59 -18.21 0.48
CA VAL A 138 0.18 -17.14 1.13
C VAL A 138 0.67 -17.62 2.49
N GLU A 139 1.95 -17.41 2.76
CA GLU A 139 2.53 -17.52 4.09
C GLU A 139 3.10 -16.16 4.49
N VAL A 140 2.90 -15.75 5.73
CA VAL A 140 3.46 -14.50 6.25
C VAL A 140 4.42 -14.78 7.39
N LYS A 141 5.63 -14.21 7.30
CA LYS A 141 6.73 -14.44 8.23
C LYS A 141 7.22 -13.11 8.80
N THR A 142 7.16 -12.96 10.12
CA THR A 142 7.68 -11.76 10.79
C THR A 142 9.21 -11.83 10.90
N VAL A 143 9.89 -10.74 10.59
CA VAL A 143 11.36 -10.67 10.69
C VAL A 143 11.83 -9.50 11.53
N ASN A 144 12.76 -9.81 12.44
CA ASN A 144 13.58 -8.79 13.08
C ASN A 144 14.67 -8.36 12.11
N VAL A 145 14.51 -7.16 11.52
CA VAL A 145 15.43 -6.56 10.55
C VAL A 145 16.84 -6.32 11.11
N ASN A 146 16.98 -6.27 12.43
CA ASN A 146 18.26 -6.10 13.10
C ASN A 146 19.03 -7.42 13.30
N SER A 147 18.40 -8.57 13.08
CA SER A 147 19.04 -9.87 13.25
C SER A 147 20.12 -10.11 12.19
N GLU A 148 21.24 -10.72 12.59
CA GLU A 148 22.35 -11.04 11.69
C GLU A 148 21.92 -12.00 10.57
N ALA A 149 21.08 -12.98 10.90
CA ALA A 149 20.55 -13.94 9.94
C ALA A 149 19.76 -13.23 8.82
N PHE A 150 18.88 -12.29 9.17
CA PHE A 150 18.11 -11.53 8.19
C PHE A 150 19.02 -10.69 7.29
N LYS A 151 19.96 -9.93 7.88
CA LYS A 151 20.90 -9.09 7.12
C LYS A 151 21.74 -9.89 6.14
N LYS A 152 22.19 -11.08 6.55
CA LYS A 152 22.98 -11.99 5.70
C LYS A 152 22.15 -12.57 4.56
N ASN A 153 20.92 -13.03 4.84
CA ASN A 153 20.08 -13.69 3.85
C ASN A 153 19.55 -12.73 2.78
N PHE A 154 19.35 -11.46 3.13
CA PHE A 154 18.72 -10.49 2.24
C PHE A 154 19.62 -9.31 1.86
N LEU A 155 20.92 -9.39 2.17
CA LEU A 155 21.93 -8.40 1.77
C LEU A 155 21.56 -6.95 2.13
N GLY A 156 20.85 -6.77 3.24
CA GLY A 156 20.40 -5.45 3.73
C GLY A 156 19.05 -4.97 3.19
N ALA A 157 18.39 -5.70 2.28
CA ALA A 157 17.03 -5.39 1.85
C ALA A 157 16.06 -5.35 3.05
N GLN A 158 15.11 -4.43 3.01
CA GLN A 158 14.14 -4.23 4.09
C GLN A 158 12.79 -4.85 3.71
N PRO A 159 12.02 -5.37 4.67
CA PRO A 159 10.63 -5.76 4.45
C PRO A 159 9.79 -4.58 3.93
N PRO A 160 8.79 -4.84 3.06
CA PRO A 160 8.32 -6.15 2.62
C PRO A 160 9.28 -6.83 1.64
N ILE A 161 9.45 -8.15 1.80
CA ILE A 161 10.17 -9.01 0.85
C ILE A 161 9.24 -10.17 0.51
N MET A 162 9.11 -10.51 -0.76
CA MET A 162 8.31 -11.65 -1.21
C MET A 162 9.18 -12.73 -1.85
N ILE A 163 8.95 -13.99 -1.52
CA ILE A 163 9.63 -15.14 -2.13
C ILE A 163 8.60 -16.02 -2.82
N GLU A 164 8.90 -16.42 -4.05
CA GLU A 164 8.19 -17.47 -4.78
C GLU A 164 9.18 -18.62 -5.00
N GLU A 165 9.35 -19.48 -3.98
CA GLU A 165 10.42 -20.50 -3.91
C GLU A 165 10.35 -21.47 -5.10
N GLU A 166 9.13 -21.82 -5.53
CA GLU A 166 8.88 -22.70 -6.68
C GLU A 166 9.48 -22.15 -8.00
N LYS A 167 9.71 -20.83 -8.10
CA LYS A 167 10.39 -20.17 -9.23
C LYS A 167 11.83 -19.78 -8.94
N GLY A 168 12.30 -19.94 -7.70
CA GLY A 168 13.60 -19.45 -7.26
C GLY A 168 13.74 -17.92 -7.36
N VAL A 169 12.62 -17.18 -7.30
CA VAL A 169 12.62 -15.72 -7.41
C VAL A 169 12.37 -15.09 -6.05
N GLN A 170 13.12 -14.03 -5.77
CA GLN A 170 12.95 -13.17 -4.62
C GLN A 170 12.69 -11.74 -5.10
N TYR A 171 11.63 -11.14 -4.59
CA TYR A 171 11.22 -9.77 -4.87
C TYR A 171 11.55 -8.90 -3.65
N THR A 172 12.54 -8.03 -3.76
CA THR A 172 13.03 -7.17 -2.66
C THR A 172 12.73 -5.70 -2.85
N ASP A 173 12.33 -5.29 -4.04
CA ASP A 173 11.84 -3.94 -4.34
C ASP A 173 10.31 -3.96 -4.38
N ASN A 174 9.69 -2.94 -3.79
CA ASN A 174 8.23 -2.83 -3.73
C ASN A 174 7.58 -2.86 -5.14
N ARG A 175 8.25 -2.34 -6.18
CA ARG A 175 7.75 -2.38 -7.56
C ARG A 175 7.70 -3.81 -8.11
N GLU A 176 8.68 -4.63 -7.74
CA GLU A 176 8.74 -6.01 -8.21
C GLU A 176 7.67 -6.86 -7.51
N ILE A 177 7.42 -6.60 -6.22
CA ILE A 177 6.33 -7.22 -5.47
C ILE A 177 4.98 -6.84 -6.10
N GLU A 178 4.71 -5.54 -6.27
CA GLU A 178 3.50 -5.02 -6.91
C GLU A 178 3.32 -5.61 -8.30
N GLY A 179 4.35 -5.58 -9.15
CA GLY A 179 4.29 -6.11 -10.51
C GLY A 179 3.94 -7.60 -10.56
N ARG A 180 4.45 -8.39 -9.60
CA ARG A 180 4.10 -9.81 -9.50
C ARG A 180 2.64 -10.03 -9.08
N ILE A 181 2.16 -9.28 -8.08
CA ILE A 181 0.77 -9.34 -7.62
C ILE A 181 -0.18 -8.87 -8.73
N PHE A 182 0.17 -7.79 -9.43
CA PHE A 182 -0.56 -7.28 -10.59
C PHE A 182 -0.70 -8.33 -11.69
N HIS A 183 0.38 -9.02 -12.04
CA HIS A 183 0.34 -10.10 -13.04
C HIS A 183 -0.65 -11.20 -12.63
N LEU A 184 -0.63 -11.62 -11.37
CA LEU A 184 -1.53 -12.65 -10.85
C LEU A 184 -3.00 -12.21 -10.86
N ALA A 185 -3.26 -10.96 -10.44
CA ALA A 185 -4.58 -10.37 -10.48
C ALA A 185 -5.12 -10.31 -11.91
N LYS A 186 -4.29 -9.87 -12.88
CA LYS A 186 -4.66 -9.75 -14.30
C LYS A 186 -4.91 -11.11 -14.96
N GLU A 187 -4.03 -12.08 -14.70
CA GLU A 187 -4.15 -13.45 -15.23
C GLU A 187 -5.49 -14.09 -14.87
N LEU A 188 -6.01 -13.79 -13.67
CA LEU A 188 -7.22 -14.39 -13.13
C LEU A 188 -8.39 -13.40 -12.99
N ARG A 189 -8.30 -12.24 -13.64
CA ARG A 189 -9.35 -11.20 -13.73
C ARG A 189 -9.88 -10.73 -12.37
N VAL A 190 -9.00 -10.64 -11.37
CA VAL A 190 -9.31 -10.02 -10.08
C VAL A 190 -9.16 -8.51 -10.21
N PRO A 191 -10.22 -7.70 -9.92
CA PRO A 191 -10.18 -6.24 -10.07
C PRO A 191 -9.49 -5.58 -8.87
N LEU A 192 -8.21 -5.91 -8.66
CA LEU A 192 -7.42 -5.43 -7.51
C LEU A 192 -6.61 -4.16 -7.85
N PHE A 193 -6.29 -3.94 -9.12
CA PHE A 193 -5.49 -2.80 -9.56
C PHE A 193 -6.26 -1.98 -10.59
N GLU A 194 -6.34 -0.69 -10.33
CA GLU A 194 -7.08 0.29 -11.12
C GLU A 194 -6.23 1.56 -11.28
N LYS A 195 -6.70 2.53 -12.07
CA LYS A 195 -6.00 3.80 -12.24
C LYS A 195 -6.88 4.98 -11.93
N ASP A 196 -6.57 5.67 -10.85
CA ASP A 196 -7.25 6.89 -10.43
C ASP A 196 -6.25 7.90 -9.83
N LEU A 197 -5.79 8.82 -10.68
CA LEU A 197 -4.82 9.86 -10.30
C LEU A 197 -5.36 10.81 -9.21
N THR A 198 -6.68 10.95 -9.09
CA THR A 198 -7.28 11.80 -8.04
C THR A 198 -7.14 11.12 -6.69
N VAL A 199 -7.40 9.82 -6.64
CA VAL A 199 -7.22 9.00 -5.44
C VAL A 199 -5.76 8.92 -5.02
N GLU A 200 -4.84 8.63 -5.95
CA GLU A 200 -3.39 8.59 -5.69
C GLU A 200 -2.91 9.88 -4.98
N LYS A 201 -3.22 11.03 -5.57
CA LYS A 201 -2.84 12.34 -5.02
C LYS A 201 -3.47 12.59 -3.65
N SER A 202 -4.71 12.13 -3.45
CA SER A 202 -5.42 12.30 -2.18
C SER A 202 -4.76 11.48 -1.06
N ILE A 203 -4.43 10.22 -1.31
CA ILE A 203 -3.76 9.32 -0.34
C ILE A 203 -2.35 9.85 0.01
N GLN A 204 -1.59 10.29 -0.99
CA GLN A 204 -0.27 10.89 -0.77
C GLN A 204 -0.40 12.17 0.08
N SER A 205 -1.33 13.06 -0.28
CA SER A 205 -1.52 14.35 0.39
C SER A 205 -1.95 14.19 1.84
N ILE A 206 -2.91 13.30 2.14
CA ILE A 206 -3.40 13.10 3.51
C ILE A 206 -2.29 12.57 4.43
N TYR A 207 -1.54 11.56 4.00
CA TYR A 207 -0.50 10.96 4.85
C TYR A 207 0.70 11.90 5.04
N ARG A 208 1.06 12.68 4.01
CA ARG A 208 2.04 13.76 4.13
C ARG A 208 1.63 14.79 5.18
N ASN A 209 0.40 15.29 5.12
CA ASN A 209 -0.10 16.30 6.07
C ASN A 209 -0.18 15.73 7.50
N PHE A 210 -0.54 14.45 7.65
CA PHE A 210 -0.49 13.78 8.94
C PHE A 210 0.93 13.75 9.53
N LYS A 211 1.94 13.36 8.75
CA LYS A 211 3.34 13.35 9.23
C LYS A 211 3.81 14.74 9.64
N VAL A 212 3.44 15.78 8.88
CA VAL A 212 3.76 17.18 9.21
C VAL A 212 3.13 17.57 10.55
N PHE A 213 1.84 17.28 10.75
CA PHE A 213 1.15 17.59 12.01
C PHE A 213 1.70 16.79 13.19
N LEU A 214 1.92 15.48 13.02
CA LEU A 214 2.54 14.60 14.02
C LEU A 214 3.87 15.20 14.50
N ARG A 215 4.75 15.60 13.57
CA ARG A 215 6.04 16.20 13.93
C ARG A 215 5.91 17.53 14.63
N ALA A 216 5.15 18.46 14.05
CA ALA A 216 4.95 19.77 14.62
C ALA A 216 4.39 19.70 16.05
N LYS A 217 3.44 18.78 16.29
CA LYS A 217 2.81 18.63 17.60
C LYS A 217 3.70 17.91 18.61
N VAL A 218 4.36 16.82 18.23
CA VAL A 218 5.30 16.11 19.12
C VAL A 218 6.43 17.04 19.56
N ASP A 219 7.00 17.82 18.64
CA ASP A 219 8.07 18.78 18.97
C ASP A 219 7.56 19.89 19.90
N HIS A 220 6.32 20.35 19.72
CA HIS A 220 5.70 21.34 20.61
C HIS A 220 5.39 20.82 22.01
N ASP A 221 4.99 19.55 22.13
CA ASP A 221 4.68 18.91 23.40
C ASP A 221 5.92 18.30 24.08
N LYS A 222 7.09 18.41 23.45
CA LYS A 222 8.36 17.89 23.99
C LYS A 222 8.67 18.50 25.36
N GLY A 223 8.81 17.63 26.36
CA GLY A 223 9.11 18.01 27.74
C GLY A 223 7.89 18.42 28.57
N LYS A 224 6.69 18.47 27.98
CA LYS A 224 5.44 18.66 28.73
C LYS A 224 5.01 17.33 29.35
N LYS A 225 4.35 17.40 30.52
CA LYS A 225 3.79 16.22 31.19
C LYS A 225 2.49 15.75 30.54
N GLU A 226 1.74 16.67 29.94
CA GLU A 226 0.45 16.42 29.30
C GLU A 226 0.47 16.90 27.86
N ILE A 227 -0.34 16.26 27.03
CA ILE A 227 -0.52 16.60 25.61
C ILE A 227 -1.33 17.90 25.54
N SER A 228 -0.83 18.92 24.84
CA SER A 228 -1.55 20.19 24.74
C SER A 228 -2.85 20.02 23.95
N ALA A 229 -3.92 20.67 24.41
CA ALA A 229 -5.20 20.65 23.75
C ALA A 229 -5.14 21.34 22.38
N LEU A 230 -5.93 20.87 21.40
CA LEU A 230 -5.87 21.36 20.02
C LEU A 230 -6.22 22.86 19.88
N ASN A 231 -7.10 23.37 20.74
CA ASN A 231 -7.52 24.77 20.79
C ASN A 231 -6.48 25.72 21.39
N GLU A 232 -5.45 25.19 22.06
CA GLU A 232 -4.37 25.96 22.69
C GLU A 232 -3.10 25.99 21.82
N LEU A 233 -3.13 25.34 20.65
CA LEU A 233 -1.98 25.25 19.77
C LEU A 233 -1.62 26.62 19.17
N PRO A 234 -0.33 26.96 19.05
CA PRO A 234 0.12 28.11 18.29
C PRO A 234 -0.42 28.08 16.85
N PRO A 235 -0.70 29.24 16.24
CA PRO A 235 -1.33 29.32 14.90
C PRO A 235 -0.62 28.49 13.82
N GLN A 236 0.72 28.43 13.86
CA GLN A 236 1.53 27.65 12.91
C GLN A 236 1.27 26.14 13.00
N ILE A 237 1.11 25.60 14.20
CA ILE A 237 0.87 24.17 14.43
C ILE A 237 -0.60 23.86 14.17
N ALA A 238 -1.52 24.72 14.64
CA ALA A 238 -2.94 24.61 14.35
C ALA A 238 -3.22 24.56 12.84
N ALA A 239 -2.48 25.34 12.03
CA ALA A 239 -2.59 25.30 10.57
C ALA A 239 -2.22 23.93 9.97
N THR A 240 -1.28 23.18 10.55
CA THR A 240 -0.94 21.82 10.08
C THR A 240 -2.05 20.82 10.40
N HIS A 241 -2.68 20.94 11.57
CA HIS A 241 -3.87 20.18 11.93
C HIS A 241 -5.04 20.49 10.99
N HIS A 242 -5.31 21.77 10.72
CA HIS A 242 -6.40 22.16 9.81
C HIS A 242 -6.22 21.60 8.40
N LYS A 243 -4.98 21.59 7.88
CA LYS A 243 -4.67 20.96 6.58
C LYS A 243 -4.94 19.46 6.57
N LEU A 244 -4.59 18.75 7.65
CA LEU A 244 -4.94 17.33 7.77
C LEU A 244 -6.46 17.11 7.77
N VAL A 245 -7.20 17.92 8.56
CA VAL A 245 -8.67 17.86 8.61
C VAL A 245 -9.29 18.16 7.26
N GLU A 246 -8.76 19.12 6.51
CA GLU A 246 -9.17 19.43 5.13
C GLU A 246 -8.96 18.22 4.20
N GLN A 247 -7.81 17.53 4.29
CA GLN A 247 -7.58 16.33 3.48
C GLN A 247 -8.54 15.18 3.85
N LEU A 248 -8.84 14.99 5.14
CA LEU A 248 -9.84 14.02 5.60
C LEU A 248 -11.24 14.36 5.06
N ALA A 249 -11.62 15.65 5.09
CA ALA A 249 -12.88 16.13 4.55
C ALA A 249 -13.00 15.88 3.03
N ASN A 250 -11.91 16.05 2.28
CA ASN A 250 -11.88 15.77 0.84
C ASN A 250 -12.15 14.29 0.54
N ILE A 251 -11.63 13.37 1.35
CA ILE A 251 -11.89 11.93 1.21
C ILE A 251 -13.34 11.61 1.61
N ASP A 252 -13.86 12.18 2.69
CA ASP A 252 -15.26 12.04 3.09
C ASP A 252 -16.22 12.49 1.96
N GLN A 253 -15.93 13.64 1.35
CA GLN A 253 -16.69 14.16 0.21
C GLN A 253 -16.58 13.24 -1.01
N LEU A 254 -15.39 12.71 -1.31
CA LEU A 254 -15.19 11.77 -2.41
C LEU A 254 -16.02 10.50 -2.22
N LEU A 255 -15.99 9.92 -1.02
CA LEU A 255 -16.78 8.73 -0.66
C LEU A 255 -18.28 9.02 -0.74
N SER A 256 -18.72 10.18 -0.26
CA SER A 256 -20.10 10.64 -0.36
C SER A 256 -20.58 10.74 -1.81
N GLN A 257 -19.75 11.33 -2.69
CA GLN A 257 -20.08 11.50 -4.10
C GLN A 257 -20.13 10.16 -4.87
N ARG A 258 -19.28 9.20 -4.50
CA ARG A 258 -19.22 7.89 -5.16
C ARG A 258 -20.30 6.93 -4.68
N GLY A 259 -20.71 7.02 -3.41
CA GLY A 259 -21.66 6.08 -2.81
C GLY A 259 -21.18 4.63 -2.85
N SER A 260 -19.86 4.42 -2.86
CA SER A 260 -19.22 3.11 -2.98
C SER A 260 -18.82 2.55 -1.62
N ARG A 261 -18.75 1.22 -1.50
CA ARG A 261 -18.31 0.53 -0.28
C ARG A 261 -16.82 0.76 0.00
N TYR A 262 -16.01 0.64 -1.04
CA TYR A 262 -14.58 0.89 -1.07
C TYR A 262 -14.28 2.20 -1.83
N LEU A 263 -13.02 2.59 -1.94
CA LEU A 263 -12.66 3.91 -2.45
C LEU A 263 -13.03 4.11 -3.93
N LEU A 264 -12.90 3.06 -4.75
CA LEU A 264 -13.26 3.10 -6.18
C LEU A 264 -14.60 2.45 -6.52
N GLY A 265 -15.12 1.57 -5.66
CA GLY A 265 -16.30 0.77 -6.03
C GLY A 265 -16.75 -0.22 -4.97
N GLN A 266 -17.32 -1.34 -5.41
CA GLN A 266 -17.83 -2.40 -4.53
C GLN A 266 -16.78 -3.46 -4.16
N SER A 267 -15.69 -3.51 -4.92
CA SER A 267 -14.54 -4.39 -4.67
C SER A 267 -13.37 -3.59 -4.11
N MET A 268 -12.57 -4.25 -3.27
CA MET A 268 -11.34 -3.68 -2.72
C MET A 268 -10.27 -3.59 -3.82
N THR A 269 -9.55 -2.47 -3.87
CA THR A 269 -8.40 -2.27 -4.77
C THR A 269 -7.13 -1.95 -3.96
N GLU A 270 -5.98 -1.87 -4.63
CA GLU A 270 -4.70 -1.42 -4.09
C GLU A 270 -4.79 -0.09 -3.31
N TYR A 271 -5.67 0.82 -3.74
CA TYR A 271 -5.87 2.09 -3.05
C TYR A 271 -6.50 1.91 -1.66
N ASP A 272 -7.33 0.89 -1.46
CA ASP A 272 -7.85 0.55 -0.14
C ASP A 272 -6.77 -0.10 0.75
N CYS A 273 -5.96 -0.98 0.15
CA CYS A 273 -4.77 -1.56 0.76
C CYS A 273 -3.77 -0.48 1.20
N GLU A 274 -3.75 0.67 0.52
CA GLU A 274 -2.93 1.80 0.86
C GLU A 274 -3.56 2.72 1.93
N LEU A 275 -4.83 3.11 1.74
CA LEU A 275 -5.50 4.13 2.54
C LEU A 275 -5.99 3.61 3.90
N MET A 276 -6.53 2.39 3.98
CA MET A 276 -7.07 1.85 5.24
C MET A 276 -6.01 1.74 6.34
N PRO A 277 -4.80 1.18 6.09
CA PRO A 277 -3.71 1.19 7.07
C PRO A 277 -3.34 2.60 7.55
N ARG A 278 -3.24 3.55 6.61
CA ARG A 278 -2.88 4.94 6.91
C ARG A 278 -3.93 5.61 7.80
N LEU A 279 -5.22 5.46 7.49
CA LEU A 279 -6.30 6.00 8.32
C LEU A 279 -6.31 5.39 9.73
N HIS A 280 -6.10 4.08 9.84
CA HIS A 280 -6.04 3.43 11.14
C HIS A 280 -4.84 3.91 11.97
N HIS A 281 -3.66 4.03 11.36
CA HIS A 281 -2.49 4.63 12.01
C HIS A 281 -2.76 6.05 12.50
N MET A 282 -3.36 6.90 11.65
CA MET A 282 -3.74 8.27 12.02
C MET A 282 -4.66 8.29 13.23
N ARG A 283 -5.61 7.36 13.31
CA ARG A 283 -6.54 7.26 14.41
C ARG A 283 -5.86 6.85 15.71
N ILE A 284 -5.08 5.75 15.69
CA ILE A 284 -4.40 5.25 16.89
C ILE A 284 -3.38 6.27 17.42
N VAL A 285 -2.54 6.81 16.53
CA VAL A 285 -1.54 7.82 16.90
C VAL A 285 -2.20 9.13 17.29
N GLY A 286 -3.24 9.55 16.56
CA GLY A 286 -4.03 10.74 16.85
C GLY A 286 -4.54 10.74 18.29
N GLN A 287 -5.23 9.67 18.67
CA GLN A 287 -5.88 9.57 19.96
C GLN A 287 -4.86 9.51 21.11
N ARG A 288 -3.73 8.84 20.90
CA ARG A 288 -2.79 8.49 21.97
C ARG A 288 -1.60 9.45 22.11
N LEU A 289 -1.15 10.04 21.01
CA LEU A 289 0.02 10.94 20.99
C LEU A 289 -0.36 12.40 20.70
N LEU A 290 -1.50 12.65 20.04
CA LEU A 290 -1.83 13.98 19.52
C LEU A 290 -3.05 14.62 20.19
N GLY A 291 -3.87 13.87 20.93
CA GLY A 291 -5.15 14.39 21.43
C GLY A 291 -6.11 14.75 20.29
N PHE A 292 -6.02 14.02 19.18
CA PHE A 292 -6.79 14.20 17.95
C PHE A 292 -7.57 12.93 17.63
N ASP A 293 -8.79 13.06 17.13
CA ASP A 293 -9.52 11.95 16.51
C ASP A 293 -10.02 12.41 15.15
N ILE A 294 -10.30 11.48 14.23
CA ILE A 294 -10.91 11.81 12.95
C ILE A 294 -12.26 12.48 13.25
N PRO A 295 -12.56 13.69 12.73
CA PRO A 295 -13.79 14.39 13.07
C PRO A 295 -15.04 13.53 12.87
N HIS A 296 -15.89 13.46 13.90
CA HIS A 296 -17.04 12.54 13.94
C HIS A 296 -18.12 12.88 12.91
N ASN A 297 -18.14 14.12 12.41
CA ASN A 297 -19.06 14.54 11.36
C ASN A 297 -18.71 13.99 9.95
N PHE A 298 -17.52 13.41 9.75
CA PHE A 298 -17.12 12.79 8.48
C PHE A 298 -17.70 11.37 8.36
N THR A 299 -19.02 11.30 8.21
CA THR A 299 -19.79 10.05 8.34
C THR A 299 -19.44 9.03 7.25
N TYR A 300 -19.16 9.47 6.01
CA TYR A 300 -18.81 8.57 4.91
C TYR A 300 -17.40 8.02 5.08
N LEU A 301 -16.46 8.84 5.56
CA LEU A 301 -15.12 8.38 5.92
C LEU A 301 -15.16 7.39 7.08
N TRP A 302 -15.96 7.65 8.12
CA TRP A 302 -16.14 6.69 9.20
C TRP A 302 -16.82 5.40 8.77
N ASN A 303 -17.77 5.47 7.82
CA ASN A 303 -18.33 4.26 7.19
C ASN A 303 -17.26 3.47 6.43
N TYR A 304 -16.36 4.14 5.72
CA TYR A 304 -15.22 3.51 5.06
C TYR A 304 -14.24 2.86 6.05
N ILE A 305 -13.99 3.50 7.19
CA ILE A 305 -13.21 2.90 8.29
C ILE A 305 -13.94 1.68 8.89
N LEU A 306 -15.26 1.74 9.03
CA LEU A 306 -16.08 0.58 9.45
C LEU A 306 -15.98 -0.56 8.41
N THR A 307 -15.97 -0.24 7.11
CA THR A 307 -15.71 -1.22 6.05
C THR A 307 -14.35 -1.88 6.26
N ALA A 308 -13.29 -1.12 6.53
CA ALA A 308 -11.96 -1.69 6.83
C ALA A 308 -12.01 -2.68 8.01
N TYR A 309 -12.71 -2.33 9.09
CA TYR A 309 -12.88 -3.19 10.26
C TYR A 309 -13.79 -4.40 10.05
N ARG A 310 -14.40 -4.52 8.86
CA ARG A 310 -15.18 -5.69 8.40
C ARG A 310 -14.50 -6.43 7.25
N THR A 311 -13.37 -5.95 6.74
CA THR A 311 -12.62 -6.56 5.64
C THR A 311 -11.54 -7.49 6.21
N ALA A 312 -11.64 -8.78 5.90
CA ALA A 312 -10.72 -9.80 6.43
C ALA A 312 -9.25 -9.50 6.12
N ALA A 313 -8.94 -9.07 4.88
CA ALA A 313 -7.61 -8.65 4.48
C ALA A 313 -7.00 -7.59 5.42
N PHE A 314 -7.80 -6.60 5.82
CA PHE A 314 -7.38 -5.57 6.78
C PHE A 314 -7.22 -6.15 8.19
N ILE A 315 -8.21 -6.91 8.68
CA ILE A 315 -8.22 -7.45 10.06
C ILE A 315 -7.01 -8.34 10.33
N GLU A 316 -6.70 -9.24 9.39
CA GLU A 316 -5.60 -10.21 9.49
C GLU A 316 -4.23 -9.52 9.42
N SER A 317 -4.08 -8.50 8.57
CA SER A 317 -2.83 -7.78 8.38
C SER A 317 -2.60 -6.62 9.36
N CYS A 318 -3.65 -6.19 10.08
CA CYS A 318 -3.56 -5.02 10.97
C CYS A 318 -2.71 -5.32 12.21
N PRO A 319 -1.67 -4.51 12.52
CA PRO A 319 -0.88 -4.65 13.74
C PRO A 319 -1.69 -4.30 15.00
N ALA A 320 -1.15 -4.62 16.18
CA ALA A 320 -1.74 -4.17 17.43
C ALA A 320 -1.49 -2.67 17.64
N ASP A 321 -2.38 -2.00 18.39
CA ASP A 321 -2.31 -0.57 18.69
C ASP A 321 -0.94 -0.20 19.29
N GLN A 322 -0.42 -1.05 20.18
CA GLN A 322 0.87 -0.86 20.85
C GLN A 322 2.03 -0.89 19.86
N ASP A 323 1.95 -1.72 18.82
CA ASP A 323 2.99 -1.84 17.79
C ASP A 323 2.97 -0.65 16.84
N ILE A 324 1.78 -0.11 16.53
CA ILE A 324 1.62 1.17 15.80
C ILE A 324 2.24 2.30 16.62
N LEU A 325 1.86 2.44 17.89
CA LEU A 325 2.37 3.51 18.75
C LEU A 325 3.88 3.42 18.88
N HIS A 326 4.42 2.22 19.13
CA HIS A 326 5.86 2.03 19.24
C HIS A 326 6.59 2.40 17.95
N HIS A 327 6.07 2.00 16.79
CA HIS A 327 6.64 2.35 15.49
C HIS A 327 6.83 3.86 15.31
N TYR A 328 5.81 4.67 15.61
CA TYR A 328 5.94 6.12 15.52
C TYR A 328 6.80 6.70 16.65
N LYS A 329 6.74 6.14 17.86
CA LYS A 329 7.60 6.59 18.97
C LYS A 329 9.09 6.39 18.67
N GLU A 330 9.47 5.26 18.07
CA GLU A 330 10.84 5.03 17.59
C GLU A 330 11.25 6.08 16.56
N GLN A 331 10.44 6.30 15.52
CA GLN A 331 10.72 7.31 14.48
C GLN A 331 10.84 8.74 15.04
N MET A 332 10.11 9.04 16.10
CA MET A 332 10.04 10.36 16.72
C MET A 332 10.99 10.51 17.91
N ASN A 333 11.79 9.48 18.23
CA ASN A 333 12.67 9.42 19.40
C ASN A 333 11.93 9.71 20.73
N ILE A 334 10.69 9.21 20.85
CA ILE A 334 9.90 9.30 22.07
C ILE A 334 10.15 8.05 22.92
N ILE A 335 10.52 8.26 24.19
CA ILE A 335 10.82 7.17 25.12
C ILE A 335 9.58 6.29 25.33
N THR A 336 9.75 4.98 25.16
CA THR A 336 8.75 3.97 25.53
C THR A 336 9.13 3.40 26.89
N ASN A 337 8.25 3.53 27.89
CA ASN A 337 8.51 2.99 29.22
C ASN A 337 8.23 1.48 29.26
N GLN A 338 8.78 0.80 30.27
CA GLN A 338 8.62 -0.65 30.43
C GLN A 338 7.14 -1.06 30.61
N ARG A 339 6.31 -0.20 31.22
CA ARG A 339 4.88 -0.52 31.39
C ARG A 339 4.18 -0.63 30.04
N GLU A 340 4.49 0.24 29.09
CA GLU A 340 3.95 0.22 27.73
C GLU A 340 4.43 -1.00 26.94
N THR A 341 5.69 -1.40 27.09
CA THR A 341 6.21 -2.61 26.39
C THR A 341 5.60 -3.90 26.92
N LEU A 342 5.16 -3.92 28.18
CA LEU A 342 4.49 -5.06 28.82
C LEU A 342 2.97 -5.09 28.60
N GLN A 343 2.39 -4.12 27.88
CA GLN A 343 0.96 -4.11 27.60
C GLN A 343 0.56 -5.29 26.71
N THR A 344 -0.54 -5.94 27.07
CA THR A 344 -1.20 -6.93 26.21
C THR A 344 -1.59 -6.26 24.88
N PRO A 345 -1.28 -6.87 23.73
CA PRO A 345 -1.65 -6.31 22.43
C PRO A 345 -3.16 -6.22 22.29
N THR A 346 -3.65 -5.07 21.83
CA THR A 346 -5.06 -4.81 21.51
C THR A 346 -5.19 -4.28 20.08
N LYS A 347 -6.35 -4.47 19.46
CA LYS A 347 -6.68 -3.88 18.15
C LYS A 347 -7.95 -3.04 18.30
N THR A 348 -7.83 -1.72 18.16
CA THR A 348 -8.98 -0.81 18.30
C THR A 348 -9.75 -0.71 16.98
N HIS A 349 -10.69 -1.64 16.77
CA HIS A 349 -11.60 -1.68 15.61
C HIS A 349 -13.03 -1.20 15.96
N THR A 350 -13.14 -0.22 16.85
CA THR A 350 -14.43 0.35 17.27
C THR A 350 -14.80 1.56 16.44
N ILE A 351 -16.08 1.97 16.41
CA ILE A 351 -16.53 3.25 15.83
C ILE A 351 -17.16 4.06 16.96
N PRO A 352 -17.00 5.40 17.01
CA PRO A 352 -17.71 6.22 17.99
C PRO A 352 -19.23 6.02 17.88
N GLU A 353 -19.94 5.84 19.00
CA GLU A 353 -21.36 5.43 18.96
C GLU A 353 -22.25 6.41 18.19
N ALA A 354 -22.08 7.72 18.42
CA ALA A 354 -22.82 8.75 17.71
C ALA A 354 -22.62 8.68 16.18
N VAL A 355 -21.41 8.33 15.74
CA VAL A 355 -21.10 8.16 14.32
C VAL A 355 -21.75 6.89 13.78
N LEU A 356 -21.77 5.82 14.56
CA LEU A 356 -22.43 4.57 14.18
C LEU A 356 -23.95 4.75 14.05
N GLU A 357 -24.56 5.56 14.91
CA GLU A 357 -25.96 5.97 14.77
C GLU A 357 -26.19 6.75 13.47
N ASP A 358 -25.30 7.69 13.12
CA ASP A 358 -25.38 8.44 11.86
C ASP A 358 -25.20 7.55 10.62
N ILE A 359 -24.26 6.60 10.65
CA ILE A 359 -24.07 5.59 9.59
C ILE A 359 -25.36 4.79 9.37
N ARG A 360 -25.96 4.27 10.45
CA ARG A 360 -27.22 3.50 10.39
C ARG A 360 -28.38 4.36 9.89
N ARG A 361 -28.47 5.61 10.35
CA ARG A 361 -29.51 6.59 9.95
C ARG A 361 -29.45 6.89 8.45
N LEU A 362 -28.24 7.01 7.91
CA LEU A 362 -27.99 7.23 6.47
C LEU A 362 -28.00 5.92 5.65
N LYS A 363 -28.12 4.75 6.31
CA LYS A 363 -28.11 3.41 5.70
C LYS A 363 -26.85 3.13 4.89
N LEU A 364 -25.70 3.62 5.36
CA LEU A 364 -24.42 3.44 4.67
C LEU A 364 -23.77 2.06 4.93
N ASP A 365 -24.24 1.34 5.94
CA ASP A 365 -23.73 0.04 6.37
C ASP A 365 -24.52 -1.17 5.85
N GLN A 366 -25.47 -0.93 4.94
CA GLN A 366 -26.33 -1.95 4.31
C GLN A 366 -25.67 -2.64 3.12
#